data_AF-A0A919F4J7-F1
#
_entry.id   AF-A0A919F4J7-F1
#
_cell.length_a   1.000
_cell.length_b   1.000
_cell.length_c   1.000
_cell.angle_alpha   90.00
_cell.angle_beta   90.00
_cell.angle_gamma   90.00
#
_symmetry.space_group_name_H-M   'P 1'
#
loop_
_entity.id
_entity.type
_entity.pdbx_description
1 polymer ?
#
loop_
_entity_poly.entity_id
_entity_poly.type
_entity_poly.pdbx_seq_one_letter_code
_entity_poly.pdbx_strand_id
1 'polypeptide(L)'
;MDVRICSLLFVFAGIAGPASAQMVYKCVDSRGDATYQSAPCPSQSSNEKAWAAPPDPEPSRSFVARQAAIGREIAARNAAARRIPAQPSRARLREPRSGNPCEAEKAARKAAYDRAGLKRTFEFSSHWDNRVWEACK
;
A
#
# COMPACT_ATOMS: atom_id res chain seq x y z
N MET A 1 43.38 -20.73 -38.86
CA MET A 1 41.94 -20.44 -39.05
C MET A 1 41.19 -21.58 -38.38
N ASP A 2 41.04 -21.42 -37.08
CA ASP A 2 40.84 -22.51 -36.14
C ASP A 2 39.37 -22.85 -36.03
N VAL A 3 39.01 -24.03 -36.56
CA VAL A 3 37.67 -24.65 -36.49
C VAL A 3 37.12 -24.67 -35.05
N ARG A 4 38.01 -24.63 -34.05
CA ARG A 4 37.72 -24.55 -32.61
C ARG A 4 37.03 -23.25 -32.19
N ILE A 5 37.31 -22.13 -32.85
CA ILE A 5 36.69 -20.83 -32.56
C ILE A 5 35.26 -20.80 -33.11
N CYS A 6 35.02 -21.43 -34.26
CA CYS A 6 33.68 -21.55 -34.83
C CYS A 6 32.75 -22.45 -33.98
N SER A 7 33.29 -23.51 -33.36
CA SER A 7 32.49 -24.41 -32.50
C SER A 7 32.07 -23.77 -31.17
N LEU A 8 32.89 -22.88 -30.60
CA LEU A 8 32.55 -22.20 -29.33
C LEU A 8 31.49 -21.11 -29.52
N LEU A 9 31.45 -20.46 -30.70
CA LEU A 9 30.42 -19.47 -31.04
C LEU A 9 29.03 -20.07 -31.23
N PHE A 10 28.92 -21.33 -31.64
CA PHE A 10 27.63 -21.98 -31.90
C PHE A 10 26.92 -22.44 -30.61
N VAL A 11 27.65 -22.72 -29.53
CA VAL A 11 27.07 -23.21 -28.27
C VAL A 11 26.40 -22.09 -27.45
N PHE A 12 26.80 -20.82 -27.64
CA PHE A 12 26.24 -19.69 -26.88
C PHE A 12 24.93 -19.12 -27.47
N ALA A 13 24.57 -19.47 -28.70
CA ALA A 13 23.40 -18.91 -29.39
C ALA A 13 22.05 -19.54 -28.98
N GLY A 14 22.05 -20.58 -28.13
CA GLY A 14 20.85 -21.38 -27.82
C GLY A 14 20.01 -20.94 -26.61
N ILE A 15 20.40 -19.91 -25.86
CA ILE A 15 19.69 -19.47 -24.63
C ILE A 15 18.84 -18.21 -24.87
N ALA A 16 18.49 -17.93 -26.12
CA ALA A 16 17.42 -16.98 -26.42
C ALA A 16 16.07 -17.66 -26.21
N GLY A 17 15.65 -17.80 -24.94
CA GLY A 17 14.27 -18.15 -24.63
C GLY A 17 13.33 -17.12 -25.28
N PRO A 18 12.12 -17.52 -25.71
CA PRO A 18 11.18 -16.59 -26.32
C PRO A 18 10.96 -15.43 -25.34
N ALA A 19 11.30 -14.22 -25.75
CA ALA A 19 10.85 -13.00 -25.11
C ALA A 19 9.34 -12.88 -25.35
N SER A 20 8.58 -13.72 -24.65
CA SER A 20 7.13 -13.64 -24.65
C SER A 20 6.77 -12.29 -24.06
N ALA A 21 6.02 -11.48 -24.82
CA ALA A 21 5.19 -10.43 -24.25
C ALA A 21 4.54 -10.98 -22.97
N GLN A 22 4.66 -10.28 -21.84
CA GLN A 22 4.19 -10.84 -20.57
C GLN A 22 2.69 -11.12 -20.71
N MET A 23 2.30 -12.38 -20.78
CA MET A 23 0.90 -12.79 -20.84
C MET A 23 0.50 -13.20 -19.43
N VAL A 24 -0.73 -12.91 -19.04
CA VAL A 24 -1.31 -13.44 -17.81
C VAL A 24 -2.49 -14.32 -18.17
N TYR A 25 -2.47 -15.54 -17.65
CA TYR A 25 -3.49 -16.55 -17.83
C TYR A 25 -4.26 -16.72 -16.53
N LYS A 26 -5.60 -16.66 -16.62
CA LYS A 26 -6.51 -17.08 -15.56
C LYS A 26 -6.82 -18.57 -15.78
N CYS A 27 -6.28 -19.39 -14.90
CA CYS A 27 -6.46 -20.84 -14.92
C CYS A 27 -7.45 -21.24 -13.84
N VAL A 28 -8.46 -22.02 -14.19
CA VAL A 28 -9.43 -22.56 -13.24
C VAL A 28 -9.23 -24.06 -13.11
N ASP A 29 -9.07 -24.54 -11.87
CA ASP A 29 -8.92 -25.97 -11.59
C ASP A 29 -10.29 -26.69 -11.62
N SER A 30 -10.26 -28.02 -11.50
CA SER A 30 -11.48 -28.85 -11.48
C SER A 30 -12.43 -28.57 -10.30
N ARG A 31 -11.95 -27.89 -9.25
CA ARG A 31 -12.73 -27.48 -8.08
C ARG A 31 -13.28 -26.05 -8.21
N GLY A 32 -12.92 -25.34 -9.26
CA GLY A 32 -13.34 -23.96 -9.51
C GLY A 32 -12.40 -22.89 -8.95
N ASP A 33 -11.23 -23.26 -8.42
CA ASP A 33 -10.26 -22.31 -7.88
C ASP A 33 -9.49 -21.61 -9.02
N ALA A 34 -9.47 -20.27 -8.99
CA ALA A 34 -8.79 -19.46 -10.00
C ALA A 34 -7.35 -19.10 -9.57
N THR A 35 -6.38 -19.44 -10.43
CA THR A 35 -4.97 -19.05 -10.28
C THR A 35 -4.53 -18.20 -11.48
N TYR A 36 -3.72 -17.17 -11.21
CA TYR A 36 -3.21 -16.26 -12.23
C TYR A 36 -1.71 -16.51 -12.40
N GLN A 37 -1.27 -16.75 -13.64
CA GLN A 37 0.12 -17.11 -13.91
C GLN A 37 0.61 -16.57 -15.25
N SER A 38 1.93 -16.43 -15.38
CA SER A 38 2.56 -15.93 -16.61
C SER A 38 2.86 -17.02 -17.65
N ALA A 39 2.68 -18.29 -17.28
CA ALA A 39 2.78 -19.44 -18.18
C ALA A 39 1.38 -19.90 -18.60
N PRO A 40 1.21 -20.53 -19.78
CA PRO A 40 -0.05 -21.17 -20.15
C PRO A 40 -0.56 -22.13 -19.07
N CYS A 41 -1.88 -22.25 -18.94
CA CYS A 41 -2.50 -23.11 -17.94
C CYS A 41 -2.04 -24.56 -18.10
N PRO A 42 -1.72 -25.27 -17.00
CA PRO A 42 -1.41 -26.70 -17.07
C PRO A 42 -2.61 -27.46 -17.62
N SER A 43 -2.34 -28.61 -18.26
CA SER A 43 -3.37 -29.45 -18.91
C SER A 43 -4.53 -29.88 -18.02
N GLN A 44 -4.35 -29.82 -16.69
CA GLN A 44 -5.34 -30.16 -15.68
C GLN A 44 -6.26 -28.98 -15.29
N SER A 45 -6.09 -27.82 -15.93
CA SER A 45 -6.87 -26.60 -15.67
C SER A 45 -7.33 -25.97 -16.97
N SER A 46 -8.49 -25.31 -16.95
CA SER A 46 -9.00 -24.60 -18.11
C SER A 46 -8.44 -23.17 -18.16
N ASN A 47 -8.02 -22.75 -19.35
CA ASN A 47 -7.66 -21.36 -19.61
C ASN A 47 -8.96 -20.57 -19.85
N GLU A 48 -9.46 -19.93 -18.80
CA GLU A 48 -10.70 -19.16 -18.89
C GLU A 48 -10.45 -17.83 -19.61
N LYS A 49 -9.28 -17.21 -19.39
CA LYS A 49 -8.94 -15.93 -19.99
C LYS A 49 -7.44 -15.70 -20.04
N ALA A 50 -6.96 -15.14 -21.15
CA ALA A 50 -5.59 -14.65 -21.28
C ALA A 50 -5.59 -13.17 -21.70
N TRP A 51 -4.67 -12.39 -21.15
CA TRP A 51 -4.44 -11.00 -21.58
C TRP A 51 -2.95 -10.70 -21.66
N ALA A 52 -2.61 -9.76 -22.55
CA ALA A 52 -1.30 -9.15 -22.57
C ALA A 52 -1.16 -8.21 -21.37
N ALA A 53 -0.02 -8.28 -20.71
CA ALA A 53 0.44 -7.39 -19.65
C ALA A 53 1.70 -6.66 -20.14
N PRO A 54 1.57 -5.70 -21.08
CA PRO A 54 2.72 -4.91 -21.50
C PRO A 54 3.35 -4.24 -20.27
N PRO A 55 4.69 -4.15 -20.20
CA PRO A 55 5.35 -3.38 -19.16
C PRO A 55 4.83 -1.95 -19.14
N ASP A 56 4.66 -1.40 -17.94
CA ASP A 56 4.32 0.01 -17.80
C ASP A 56 5.40 0.88 -18.47
N PRO A 57 5.01 1.98 -19.15
CA PRO A 57 5.97 2.88 -19.75
C PRO A 57 6.88 3.48 -18.67
N GLU A 58 8.12 3.80 -19.04
CA GLU A 58 9.05 4.46 -18.13
C GLU A 58 8.43 5.76 -17.61
N PRO A 59 8.44 6.00 -16.28
CA PRO A 59 7.85 7.19 -15.72
C PRO A 59 8.56 8.44 -16.24
N SER A 60 7.78 9.50 -16.53
CA SER A 60 8.36 10.75 -16.98
C SER A 60 9.27 11.36 -15.88
N ARG A 61 10.29 12.12 -16.30
CA ARG A 61 11.17 12.82 -15.35
C ARG A 61 10.40 13.72 -14.38
N SER A 62 9.32 14.36 -14.84
CA SER A 62 8.48 15.20 -13.98
C SER A 62 7.69 14.38 -12.95
N PHE A 63 7.21 13.19 -13.32
CA PHE A 63 6.56 12.27 -12.39
C PHE A 63 7.54 11.81 -11.30
N VAL A 64 8.74 11.39 -11.68
CA VAL A 64 9.79 10.96 -10.73
C VAL A 64 10.15 12.11 -9.78
N ALA A 65 10.36 13.32 -10.32
CA ALA A 65 10.68 14.50 -9.50
C ALA A 65 9.56 14.84 -8.50
N ARG A 66 8.30 14.77 -8.94
CA ARG A 66 7.13 14.99 -8.07
C ARG A 66 7.04 13.94 -6.97
N GLN A 67 7.23 12.67 -7.30
CA GLN A 67 7.15 11.58 -6.35
C GLN A 67 8.27 11.67 -5.29
N ALA A 68 9.47 12.06 -5.71
CA ALA A 68 10.58 12.36 -4.80
C ALA A 68 10.27 13.56 -3.89
N ALA A 69 9.63 14.62 -4.39
CA ALA A 69 9.23 15.77 -3.58
C ALA A 69 8.21 15.39 -2.49
N ILE A 70 7.18 14.61 -2.86
CA ILE A 70 6.19 14.07 -1.92
C ILE A 70 6.87 13.20 -0.86
N GLY A 71 7.79 12.32 -1.28
CA GLY A 71 8.55 11.46 -0.36
C GLY A 71 9.35 12.27 0.66
N ARG A 72 10.02 13.35 0.22
CA ARG A 72 10.75 14.27 1.13
C ARG A 72 9.83 14.97 2.11
N GLU A 73 8.66 15.42 1.66
CA GLU A 73 7.68 16.08 2.53
C GLU A 73 7.15 15.14 3.62
N ILE A 74 6.77 13.92 3.24
CA ILE A 74 6.31 12.89 4.19
C ILE A 74 7.43 12.56 5.19
N ALA A 75 8.67 12.38 4.72
CA ALA A 75 9.81 12.13 5.58
C ALA A 75 10.07 13.27 6.56
N ALA A 76 9.96 14.53 6.12
CA ALA A 76 10.12 15.70 6.97
C ALA A 76 9.03 15.78 8.05
N ARG A 77 7.76 15.54 7.69
CA ARG A 77 6.65 15.49 8.66
C ARG A 77 6.84 14.39 9.70
N ASN A 78 7.22 13.19 9.25
CA ASN A 78 7.47 12.06 10.15
C ASN A 78 8.68 12.30 11.06
N ALA A 79 9.74 12.94 10.55
CA ALA A 79 10.89 13.32 11.35
C ALA A 79 10.53 14.39 12.39
N ALA A 80 9.71 15.39 12.04
CA ALA A 80 9.20 16.38 12.97
C ALA A 80 8.35 15.72 14.07
N ALA A 81 7.45 14.81 13.71
CA ALA A 81 6.65 14.05 14.68
C ALA A 81 7.50 13.20 15.64
N ARG A 82 8.61 12.61 15.16
CA ARG A 82 9.56 11.84 15.98
C ARG A 82 10.46 12.72 16.85
N ARG A 83 10.69 13.97 16.45
CA ARG A 83 11.52 14.94 17.18
C ARG A 83 10.76 15.69 18.25
N ILE A 84 9.43 15.62 18.28
CA ILE A 84 8.69 15.98 19.48
C ILE A 84 9.07 14.90 20.51
N PRO A 85 9.86 15.22 21.54
CA PRO A 85 10.05 14.26 22.61
C PRO A 85 8.65 13.92 23.11
N ALA A 86 8.38 12.66 23.42
CA ALA A 86 7.32 12.33 24.37
C ALA A 86 7.74 12.92 25.71
N GLN A 87 7.77 14.24 25.80
CA GLN A 87 8.00 14.95 27.03
C GLN A 87 6.77 14.60 27.84
N PRO A 88 6.90 13.92 28.99
CA PRO A 88 5.82 13.95 29.95
C PRO A 88 5.73 15.43 30.31
N SER A 89 4.79 16.14 29.67
CA SER A 89 4.46 17.48 30.06
C SER A 89 3.82 17.35 31.43
N ARG A 90 4.68 17.33 32.46
CA ARG A 90 4.37 17.91 33.76
C ARG A 90 4.38 19.44 33.68
N ALA A 91 4.16 20.01 32.49
CA ALA A 91 3.32 21.16 32.45
C ALA A 91 2.02 20.70 33.10
N ARG A 92 1.78 21.15 34.33
CA ARG A 92 0.42 21.44 34.72
C ARG A 92 -0.08 22.39 33.63
N LEU A 93 -0.61 21.84 32.55
CA LEU A 93 -1.73 22.45 31.86
C LEU A 93 -2.58 22.89 33.04
N ARG A 94 -2.62 24.21 33.24
CA ARG A 94 -3.68 24.78 34.03
C ARG A 94 -4.89 24.27 33.27
N GLU A 95 -5.44 23.14 33.73
CA GLU A 95 -6.73 22.65 33.30
C GLU A 95 -7.55 23.93 33.29
N PRO A 96 -8.10 24.35 32.14
CA PRO A 96 -9.13 25.36 32.18
C PRO A 96 -10.08 24.77 33.20
N ARG A 97 -10.17 25.41 34.37
CA ARG A 97 -10.90 24.91 35.54
C ARG A 97 -12.39 25.19 35.32
N SER A 98 -12.81 24.86 34.10
CA SER A 98 -14.02 25.13 33.34
C SER A 98 -13.71 24.74 31.86
N GLY A 99 -13.29 23.49 31.61
CA GLY A 99 -13.02 23.00 30.26
C GLY A 99 -14.33 23.02 29.46
N ASN A 100 -14.33 23.65 28.29
CA ASN A 100 -15.48 23.68 27.40
C ASN A 100 -16.00 22.23 27.22
N PRO A 101 -17.31 21.95 27.44
CA PRO A 101 -17.88 20.61 27.27
C PRO A 101 -17.50 19.98 25.91
N CYS A 102 -17.35 20.80 24.87
CA CYS A 102 -16.84 20.41 23.57
C CYS A 102 -15.47 19.72 23.62
N GLU A 103 -14.50 20.29 24.34
CA GLU A 103 -13.14 19.74 24.43
C GLU A 103 -13.09 18.46 25.27
N ALA A 104 -13.93 18.38 26.30
CA ALA A 104 -14.10 17.15 27.09
C ALA A 104 -14.62 16.00 26.21
N GLU A 105 -15.64 16.26 25.38
CA GLU A 105 -16.19 15.23 24.49
C GLU A 105 -15.23 14.84 23.37
N LYS A 106 -14.46 15.79 22.81
CA LYS A 106 -13.39 15.47 21.83
C LYS A 106 -12.34 14.55 22.43
N ALA A 107 -11.90 14.80 23.67
CA ALA A 107 -10.95 13.96 24.37
C ALA A 107 -11.53 12.56 24.65
N ALA A 108 -12.79 12.48 25.06
CA ALA A 108 -13.49 11.22 25.29
C ALA A 108 -13.61 10.38 24.00
N ARG A 109 -13.99 11.00 22.87
CA ARG A 109 -14.03 10.33 21.56
C ARG A 109 -12.65 9.79 21.18
N LYS A 110 -11.60 10.59 21.35
CA LYS A 110 -10.23 10.15 21.04
C LYS A 110 -9.85 8.91 21.86
N ALA A 111 -10.08 8.94 23.17
CA ALA A 111 -9.78 7.80 24.04
C ALA A 111 -10.58 6.54 23.65
N ALA A 112 -11.82 6.72 23.21
CA ALA A 112 -12.66 5.62 22.74
C ALA A 112 -12.16 5.02 21.42
N TYR A 113 -11.73 5.86 20.47
CA TYR A 113 -11.17 5.41 19.19
C TYR A 113 -9.83 4.69 19.39
N ASP A 114 -8.96 5.23 20.26
CA ASP A 114 -7.67 4.61 20.58
C ASP A 114 -7.87 3.22 21.22
N ARG A 115 -8.92 3.02 22.04
CA ARG A 115 -9.26 1.72 22.64
C ARG A 115 -9.88 0.74 21.65
N ALA A 116 -10.72 1.22 20.72
CA ALA A 116 -11.40 0.37 19.75
C ALA A 116 -10.46 -0.12 18.63
N GLY A 117 -9.44 0.68 18.27
CA GLY A 117 -8.50 0.36 17.20
C GLY A 117 -9.22 0.02 15.88
N LEU A 118 -8.80 -1.08 15.23
CA LEU A 118 -9.38 -1.51 13.95
C LEU A 118 -10.80 -2.10 14.06
N LYS A 119 -11.30 -2.37 15.27
CA LYS A 119 -12.64 -2.95 15.49
C LYS A 119 -13.76 -1.91 15.55
N ARG A 120 -13.52 -0.71 15.03
CA ARG A 120 -14.45 0.42 15.09
C ARG A 120 -15.57 0.25 14.07
N THR A 121 -16.80 0.01 14.52
CA THR A 121 -17.99 -0.03 13.64
C THR A 121 -18.49 1.38 13.32
N PHE A 122 -19.41 1.47 12.37
CA PHE A 122 -20.06 2.72 12.01
C PHE A 122 -20.87 3.28 13.19
N GLU A 123 -21.71 2.46 13.82
CA GLU A 123 -22.56 2.85 14.94
C GLU A 123 -21.75 3.40 16.11
N PHE A 124 -20.61 2.75 16.40
CA PHE A 124 -19.69 3.21 17.43
C PHE A 124 -19.11 4.59 17.09
N SER A 125 -18.71 4.82 15.83
CA SER A 125 -18.16 6.11 15.40
C SER A 125 -19.23 7.20 15.44
N SER A 126 -20.41 6.92 14.89
CA SER A 126 -21.54 7.86 14.86
C SER A 126 -22.01 8.27 16.25
N HIS A 127 -22.04 7.33 17.21
CA HIS A 127 -22.37 7.66 18.61
C HIS A 127 -21.44 8.75 19.18
N TRP A 128 -20.12 8.59 19.00
CA TRP A 128 -19.15 9.54 19.51
C TRP A 128 -19.14 10.86 18.73
N ASP A 129 -19.33 10.81 17.41
CA ASP A 129 -19.41 12.02 16.59
C ASP A 129 -20.63 12.87 16.93
N ASN A 130 -21.79 12.24 17.18
CA ASN A 130 -23.00 12.95 17.63
C ASN A 130 -22.80 13.59 19.01
N ARG A 131 -22.14 12.90 19.95
CA ARG A 131 -21.85 13.49 21.27
C ARG A 131 -20.95 14.70 21.19
N VAL A 132 -19.92 14.66 20.34
CA VAL A 132 -19.06 15.82 20.08
C VAL A 132 -19.84 16.95 19.43
N TRP A 133 -20.69 16.65 18.45
CA TRP A 133 -21.58 17.65 17.83
C TRP A 133 -22.40 18.36 18.91
N GLU A 134 -23.09 17.60 19.77
CA GLU A 134 -24.01 18.15 20.78
C GLU A 134 -23.32 19.03 21.82
N ALA A 135 -22.08 18.69 22.17
CA ALA A 135 -21.29 19.47 23.12
C ALA A 135 -20.55 20.68 22.50
N CYS A 136 -20.43 20.72 21.18
CA CYS A 136 -19.67 21.74 20.45
C CYS A 136 -20.55 22.75 19.68
N LYS A 137 -21.86 22.54 19.64
CA LYS A 137 -22.80 23.50 19.05
C LYS A 137 -22.98 24.76 19.89
#